data_AF-A8PSG6-F1
#
_entry.id   AF-A8PSG6-F1
#
_cell.length_a   1.000
_cell.length_b   1.000
_cell.length_c   1.000
_cell.angle_alpha   90.00
_cell.angle_beta   90.00
_cell.angle_gamma   90.00
#
_symmetry.space_group_name_H-M   'P 1'
#
loop_
_entity.id
_entity.type
_entity.pdbx_description
1 polymer ?
#
loop_
_entity_poly.entity_id
_entity_poly.type
_entity_poly.pdbx_seq_one_letter_code
_entity_poly.pdbx_strand_id
1 'polypeptide(L)'
;MRVLKARAALLSDYEVLQLIRENEAEQRNDARNRKEQLDTDMDVPSNLRTMQFEMISALSQPYRPCAFQRAEQIRAFLDDLNARGYVIPDDRVLAGEPGLTKTERLQLVNHAPSSVVELHTLVEELGQRMNDDQIAEILQCVTTNLPITDAAVTMADSAVTETDADTGAGAASHQMEEESHAIDEDMTMNEAEMEAAEDAFPEEEFEHEEPGAGMDQDGGEDD
;
A
#
# COMPACT_ATOMS: atom_id res chain seq x y z
N MET A 1 -24.49 16.18 3.77
CA MET A 1 -23.86 15.17 4.65
C MET A 1 -23.24 15.90 5.84
N ARG A 2 -23.25 15.34 7.07
CA ARG A 2 -22.57 15.92 8.23
C ARG A 2 -21.71 14.85 8.90
N VAL A 3 -20.47 15.18 9.23
CA VAL A 3 -19.53 14.28 9.89
C VAL A 3 -19.77 14.32 11.40
N LEU A 4 -20.20 13.20 12.00
CA LEU A 4 -20.44 13.10 13.44
C LEU A 4 -19.14 12.93 14.24
N LYS A 5 -18.23 12.10 13.72
CA LYS A 5 -16.92 11.81 14.32
C LYS A 5 -15.90 11.73 13.20
N ALA A 6 -14.93 12.65 13.18
CA ALA A 6 -13.87 12.65 12.18
C ALA A 6 -12.92 11.45 12.33
N ARG A 7 -12.65 11.02 13.57
CA ARG A 7 -11.76 9.89 13.90
C ARG A 7 -12.50 8.95 14.84
N ALA A 8 -13.11 7.91 14.28
CA ALA A 8 -13.91 6.97 15.05
C ALA A 8 -13.09 5.77 15.55
N ALA A 9 -12.15 5.29 14.73
CA ALA A 9 -11.33 4.12 15.01
C ALA A 9 -9.97 4.26 14.32
N LEU A 10 -9.03 3.44 14.79
CA LEU A 10 -7.79 3.14 14.09
C LEU A 10 -7.99 1.80 13.40
N LEU A 11 -7.58 1.70 12.14
CA LEU A 11 -7.66 0.49 11.34
C LEU A 11 -6.25 0.09 10.93
N SER A 12 -5.95 -1.20 11.03
CA SER A 12 -4.70 -1.78 10.55
C SER A 12 -4.72 -1.93 9.03
N ASP A 13 -3.53 -1.95 8.44
CA ASP A 13 -3.36 -2.12 6.99
C ASP A 13 -3.96 -3.46 6.54
N TYR A 14 -3.87 -4.48 7.39
CA TYR A 14 -4.51 -5.79 7.20
C TYR A 14 -6.05 -5.70 7.13
N GLU A 15 -6.68 -5.01 8.07
CA GLU A 15 -8.15 -4.85 8.07
C GLU A 15 -8.63 -4.11 6.83
N VAL A 16 -7.91 -3.07 6.43
CA VAL A 16 -8.22 -2.29 5.22
C VAL A 16 -8.07 -3.16 3.98
N LEU A 17 -6.96 -3.89 3.84
CA LEU A 17 -6.73 -4.78 2.70
C LEU A 17 -7.81 -5.87 2.59
N GLN A 18 -8.16 -6.49 3.72
CA GLN A 18 -9.17 -7.54 3.77
C GLN A 18 -10.55 -6.99 3.39
N LEU A 19 -10.94 -5.84 3.95
CA LEU A 19 -12.22 -5.19 3.64
C LEU A 19 -12.35 -4.84 2.15
N ILE A 20 -11.29 -4.30 1.55
CA ILE A 20 -11.33 -3.90 0.13
C ILE A 20 -11.41 -5.14 -0.78
N ARG A 21 -10.68 -6.22 -0.46
CA ARG A 21 -10.76 -7.49 -1.19
C ARG A 21 -12.14 -8.14 -1.08
N GLU A 22 -12.74 -8.11 0.10
CA GLU A 22 -14.11 -8.61 0.32
C GLU A 22 -15.12 -7.82 -0.52
N ASN A 23 -15.01 -6.48 -0.52
CA ASN A 23 -15.87 -5.61 -1.31
C ASN A 23 -15.71 -5.85 -2.82
N GLU A 24 -14.47 -6.00 -3.33
CA GLU A 24 -14.24 -6.34 -4.74
C GLU A 24 -14.84 -7.70 -5.12
N ALA A 25 -14.75 -8.70 -4.23
CA ALA A 25 -15.33 -10.02 -4.45
C ALA A 25 -16.87 -9.98 -4.47
N GLU A 26 -17.50 -9.22 -3.57
CA GLU A 26 -18.94 -8.98 -3.55
C GLU A 26 -19.40 -8.29 -4.84
N GLN A 27 -18.74 -7.20 -5.25
CA GLN A 27 -19.04 -6.51 -6.50
C GLN A 27 -18.93 -7.41 -7.73
N ARG A 28 -17.90 -8.28 -7.77
CA ARG A 28 -17.71 -9.26 -8.85
C ARG A 28 -18.81 -10.32 -8.86
N ASN A 29 -19.25 -10.77 -7.68
CA ASN A 29 -20.36 -11.72 -7.57
C ASN A 29 -21.68 -11.08 -8.01
N ASP A 30 -21.94 -9.85 -7.58
CA ASP A 30 -23.13 -9.12 -7.97
C ASP A 30 -23.16 -8.84 -9.48
N ALA A 31 -22.02 -8.51 -10.09
CA ALA A 31 -21.92 -8.34 -11.54
C ALA A 31 -22.25 -9.65 -12.30
N ARG A 32 -21.86 -10.81 -11.77
CA ARG A 32 -22.22 -12.12 -12.34
C ARG A 32 -23.72 -12.37 -12.24
N ASN A 33 -24.32 -12.09 -11.08
CA ASN A 33 -25.76 -12.26 -10.84
C ASN A 33 -26.61 -11.27 -11.66
N ARG A 34 -26.12 -10.04 -11.88
CA ARG A 34 -26.80 -9.03 -12.72
C ARG A 34 -26.77 -9.36 -14.20
N LYS A 35 -25.68 -9.96 -14.70
CA LYS A 35 -25.60 -10.45 -16.08
C LYS A 35 -26.68 -11.50 -16.39
N GLU A 36 -27.10 -12.25 -15.38
CA GLU A 36 -28.21 -13.20 -15.47
C GLU A 36 -29.60 -12.50 -15.44
N GLN A 37 -29.70 -11.30 -14.86
CA GLN A 37 -30.95 -10.56 -14.64
C GLN A 37 -31.18 -9.38 -15.61
N LEU A 38 -30.29 -9.13 -16.58
CA LEU A 38 -30.43 -8.09 -17.63
C LEU A 38 -30.61 -6.64 -17.07
N ASP A 39 -30.07 -6.36 -15.88
CA ASP A 39 -30.14 -5.04 -15.25
C ASP A 39 -28.77 -4.34 -15.32
N THR A 40 -28.69 -3.24 -16.08
CA THR A 40 -27.46 -2.51 -16.42
C THR A 40 -27.24 -1.22 -15.64
N ASP A 41 -28.15 -0.85 -14.73
CA ASP A 41 -28.19 0.51 -14.14
C ASP A 41 -27.35 0.66 -12.85
N MET A 42 -26.61 -0.37 -12.44
CA MET A 42 -25.88 -0.42 -11.16
C MET A 42 -24.42 -0.87 -11.33
N ASP A 43 -23.69 -0.18 -12.19
CA ASP A 43 -22.25 -0.36 -12.33
C ASP A 43 -21.46 0.40 -11.25
N VAL A 44 -20.35 -0.19 -10.82
CA VAL A 44 -19.45 0.39 -9.81
C VAL A 44 -18.79 1.63 -10.44
N PRO A 45 -18.83 2.81 -9.79
CA PRO A 45 -18.20 4.02 -10.31
C PRO A 45 -16.71 3.81 -10.59
N SER A 46 -16.23 4.33 -11.73
CA SER A 46 -14.83 4.20 -12.15
C SER A 46 -13.84 4.69 -11.09
N ASN A 47 -14.12 5.84 -10.45
CA ASN A 47 -13.28 6.41 -9.40
C ASN A 47 -13.08 5.45 -8.22
N LEU A 48 -14.15 4.75 -7.81
CA LEU A 48 -14.06 3.76 -6.73
C LEU A 48 -13.20 2.58 -7.17
N ARG A 49 -13.35 2.13 -8.41
CA ARG A 49 -12.58 1.01 -8.94
C ARG A 49 -11.08 1.33 -9.01
N THR A 50 -10.71 2.53 -9.44
CA THR A 50 -9.31 2.99 -9.44
C THR A 50 -8.75 3.02 -8.03
N MET A 51 -9.46 3.62 -7.06
CA MET A 51 -9.01 3.66 -5.66
C MET A 51 -8.86 2.26 -5.07
N GLN A 52 -9.80 1.35 -5.33
CA GLN A 52 -9.72 -0.04 -4.86
C GLN A 52 -8.49 -0.74 -5.43
N PHE A 53 -8.24 -0.61 -6.74
CA PHE A 53 -7.08 -1.21 -7.39
C PHE A 53 -5.75 -0.66 -6.84
N GLU A 54 -5.63 0.66 -6.72
CA GLU A 54 -4.43 1.31 -6.18
C GLU A 54 -4.18 0.92 -4.72
N MET A 55 -5.22 0.89 -3.88
CA MET A 55 -5.10 0.47 -2.48
C MET A 55 -4.69 -1.00 -2.35
N ILE A 56 -5.32 -1.90 -3.11
CA ILE A 56 -4.93 -3.32 -3.11
C ILE A 56 -3.49 -3.45 -3.60
N SER A 57 -3.11 -2.76 -4.67
CA SER A 57 -1.77 -2.82 -5.23
C SER A 57 -0.72 -2.34 -4.23
N ALA A 58 -0.94 -1.19 -3.59
CA ALA A 58 -0.03 -0.64 -2.59
C ALA A 58 0.08 -1.51 -1.32
N LEU A 59 -1.05 -2.02 -0.79
CA LEU A 59 -1.06 -2.83 0.43
C LEU A 59 -0.65 -4.29 0.20
N SER A 60 -0.70 -4.78 -1.04
CA SER A 60 -0.28 -6.14 -1.40
C SER A 60 1.19 -6.21 -1.82
N GLN A 61 1.96 -5.13 -1.70
CA GLN A 61 3.38 -5.12 -2.01
C GLN A 61 4.13 -6.16 -1.16
N PRO A 62 5.13 -6.86 -1.74
CA PRO A 62 5.80 -7.96 -1.06
C PRO A 62 6.63 -7.53 0.16
N TYR A 63 7.02 -6.26 0.25
CA TYR A 63 7.73 -5.73 1.42
C TYR A 63 6.77 -5.27 2.55
N ARG A 64 5.46 -5.30 2.33
CA ARG A 64 4.46 -4.94 3.33
C ARG A 64 4.05 -6.18 4.14
N PRO A 65 4.19 -6.17 5.47
CA PRO A 65 3.80 -7.30 6.32
C PRO A 65 2.32 -7.68 6.22
N CYS A 66 1.43 -6.71 5.99
CA CYS A 66 -0.02 -6.93 5.89
C CYS A 66 -0.44 -7.92 4.79
N ALA A 67 0.40 -8.14 3.77
CA ALA A 67 0.13 -9.09 2.70
C ALA A 67 0.19 -10.56 3.15
N PHE A 68 0.99 -10.88 4.19
CA PHE A 68 1.24 -12.24 4.67
C PHE A 68 0.61 -12.53 6.03
N GLN A 69 0.18 -11.49 6.75
CA GLN A 69 -0.45 -11.59 8.05
C GLN A 69 -1.84 -12.22 7.98
N ARG A 70 -2.23 -12.87 9.08
CA ARG A 70 -3.58 -13.39 9.32
C ARG A 70 -4.17 -12.78 10.57
N ALA A 71 -5.50 -12.69 10.64
CA ALA A 71 -6.22 -12.20 11.81
C ALA A 71 -5.84 -12.93 13.11
N GLU A 72 -5.61 -14.24 13.03
CA GLU A 72 -5.20 -15.08 14.17
C GLU A 72 -3.83 -14.68 14.73
N GLN A 73 -2.89 -14.32 13.85
CA GLN A 73 -1.54 -13.90 14.21
C GLN A 73 -1.54 -12.53 14.90
N ILE A 74 -2.31 -11.59 14.37
CA ILE A 74 -2.46 -10.26 14.98
C ILE A 74 -3.11 -10.37 16.36
N ARG A 75 -4.11 -11.24 16.51
CA ARG A 75 -4.73 -11.51 17.83
C ARG A 75 -3.74 -12.13 18.81
N ALA A 76 -3.02 -13.17 18.38
CA ALA A 76 -2.00 -13.82 19.20
C ALA A 76 -0.91 -12.83 19.66
N PHE A 77 -0.48 -11.93 18.76
CA PHE A 77 0.46 -10.85 19.07
C PHE A 77 -0.09 -9.89 20.13
N LEU A 78 -1.33 -9.42 19.97
CA LEU A 78 -1.95 -8.51 20.93
C LEU A 78 -2.18 -9.18 22.30
N ASP A 79 -2.53 -10.47 22.30
CA ASP A 79 -2.70 -11.26 23.52
C ASP A 79 -1.36 -11.48 24.24
N ASP A 80 -0.27 -11.76 23.52
CA ASP A 80 1.08 -11.90 24.09
C ASP A 80 1.58 -10.58 24.67
N LEU A 81 1.39 -9.46 23.96
CA LEU A 81 1.71 -8.13 24.51
C LEU A 81 0.90 -7.80 25.77
N ASN A 82 -0.38 -8.17 25.81
CA ASN A 82 -1.24 -7.97 26.96
C ASN A 82 -0.80 -8.85 28.15
N ALA A 83 -0.49 -10.12 27.90
CA ALA A 83 -0.01 -11.06 28.91
C ALA A 83 1.30 -10.60 29.57
N ARG A 84 2.19 -9.97 28.80
CA ARG A 84 3.45 -9.39 29.29
C ARG A 84 3.28 -8.02 29.96
N GLY A 85 2.08 -7.45 29.94
CA GLY A 85 1.76 -6.19 30.61
C GLY A 85 2.15 -4.93 29.84
N TYR A 86 2.47 -5.03 28.55
CA TYR A 86 2.81 -3.87 27.71
C TYR A 86 1.58 -3.10 27.21
N VAL A 87 0.37 -3.65 27.41
CA VAL A 87 -0.90 -3.00 27.07
C VAL A 87 -1.44 -2.27 28.29
N ILE A 88 -1.15 -0.97 28.35
CA ILE A 88 -1.66 -0.06 29.38
C ILE A 88 -2.40 1.12 28.74
N PRO A 89 -3.27 1.82 29.50
CA PRO A 89 -3.92 3.04 29.03
C PRO A 89 -2.88 4.08 28.60
N ASP A 90 -3.12 4.73 27.45
CA ASP A 90 -2.18 5.66 26.84
C ASP A 90 -1.73 6.76 27.82
N ASP A 91 -2.63 7.28 28.67
CA ASP A 91 -2.30 8.31 29.67
C ASP A 91 -1.17 7.89 30.63
N ARG A 92 -1.08 6.61 30.98
CA ARG A 92 -0.02 6.08 31.87
C ARG A 92 1.30 5.91 31.13
N VAL A 93 1.21 5.50 29.87
CA VAL A 93 2.38 5.39 29.00
C VAL A 93 3.02 6.77 28.79
N LEU A 94 2.20 7.80 28.54
CA LEU A 94 2.67 9.19 28.44
C LEU A 94 3.20 9.73 29.78
N ALA A 95 2.78 9.17 30.91
CA ALA A 95 3.32 9.50 32.23
C ALA A 95 4.68 8.82 32.53
N GLY A 96 5.21 8.02 31.59
CA GLY A 96 6.52 7.38 31.70
C GLY A 96 6.49 5.93 32.20
N GLU A 97 5.32 5.29 32.24
CA GLU A 97 5.26 3.86 32.55
C GLU A 97 5.66 3.00 31.33
N PRO A 98 6.32 1.84 31.56
CA PRO A 98 6.77 0.96 30.49
C PRO A 98 5.57 0.26 29.83
N GLY A 99 5.28 0.64 28.60
CA GLY A 99 4.23 0.03 27.78
C GLY A 99 4.08 0.73 26.44
N LEU A 100 3.17 0.22 25.61
CA LEU A 100 2.96 0.67 24.25
C LEU A 100 1.59 1.34 24.11
N THR A 101 1.56 2.54 23.53
CA THR A 101 0.31 3.24 23.22
C THR A 101 -0.49 2.49 22.16
N LYS A 102 -1.77 2.83 21.99
CA LYS A 102 -2.59 2.25 20.93
C LYS A 102 -2.01 2.47 19.53
N THR A 103 -1.42 3.64 19.27
CA THR A 103 -0.83 3.98 17.98
C THR A 103 0.48 3.22 17.74
N GLU A 104 1.34 3.12 18.75
CA GLU A 104 2.59 2.34 18.67
C GLU A 104 2.28 0.87 18.36
N ARG A 105 1.30 0.27 19.05
CA ARG A 105 0.86 -1.10 18.77
C ARG A 105 0.36 -1.27 17.34
N LEU A 106 -0.36 -0.29 16.81
CA LEU A 106 -0.81 -0.32 15.42
C LEU A 106 0.37 -0.26 14.44
N GLN A 107 1.36 0.59 14.72
CA GLN A 107 2.57 0.68 13.91
C GLN A 107 3.37 -0.62 13.93
N LEU A 108 3.47 -1.30 15.07
CA LEU A 108 4.10 -2.61 15.16
C LEU A 108 3.38 -3.66 14.30
N VAL A 109 2.05 -3.65 14.27
CA VAL A 109 1.28 -4.55 13.40
C VAL A 109 1.52 -4.23 11.92
N ASN A 110 1.52 -2.96 11.54
CA ASN A 110 1.65 -2.55 10.14
C ASN A 110 3.07 -2.74 9.59
N HIS A 111 4.11 -2.53 10.40
CA HIS A 111 5.51 -2.56 9.97
C HIS A 111 6.27 -3.82 10.38
N ALA A 112 5.80 -4.56 11.39
CA ALA A 112 6.40 -5.79 11.91
C ALA A 112 7.94 -5.70 12.04
N PRO A 113 8.47 -4.81 12.88
CA PRO A 113 9.92 -4.57 12.96
C PRO A 113 10.72 -5.85 13.28
N SER A 114 11.80 -6.06 12.55
CA SER A 114 12.69 -7.22 12.68
C SER A 114 13.96 -6.90 13.48
N SER A 115 14.28 -5.61 13.61
CA SER A 115 15.46 -5.12 14.30
C SER A 115 15.12 -4.11 15.40
N VAL A 116 16.02 -3.98 16.38
CA VAL A 116 15.90 -2.97 17.44
C VAL A 116 15.92 -1.56 16.87
N VAL A 117 16.67 -1.34 15.79
CA VAL A 117 16.78 -0.02 15.12
C VAL A 117 15.43 0.39 14.53
N GLU A 118 14.73 -0.53 13.85
CA GLU A 118 13.37 -0.28 13.38
C GLU A 118 12.39 -0.04 14.52
N LEU A 119 12.54 -0.75 15.64
CA LEU A 119 11.68 -0.54 16.80
C LEU A 119 11.85 0.88 17.38
N HIS A 120 13.08 1.43 17.38
CA HIS A 120 13.36 2.81 17.79
C HIS A 120 12.77 3.87 16.86
N THR A 121 12.51 3.55 15.57
CA THR A 121 11.89 4.52 14.65
C THR A 121 10.37 4.56 14.78
N LEU A 122 9.77 3.49 15.32
CA LEU A 122 8.32 3.38 15.53
C LEU A 122 7.88 3.85 16.92
N VAL A 123 8.71 3.68 17.95
CA VAL A 123 8.37 4.03 19.34
C VAL A 123 9.23 5.18 19.84
N GLU A 124 8.57 6.28 20.23
CA GLU A 124 9.25 7.46 20.75
C GLU A 124 9.90 7.21 22.12
N GLU A 125 11.14 7.70 22.27
CA GLU A 125 11.92 7.63 23.51
C GLU A 125 12.00 6.21 24.12
N LEU A 126 12.02 5.19 23.26
CA LEU A 126 11.96 3.78 23.66
C LEU A 126 13.04 3.42 24.71
N GLY A 127 14.28 3.89 24.53
CA GLY A 127 15.39 3.61 25.44
C GLY A 127 15.29 4.34 26.80
N GLN A 128 14.45 5.38 26.92
CA GLN A 128 14.17 6.03 28.20
C GLN A 128 13.00 5.38 28.92
N ARG A 129 12.03 4.85 28.16
CA ARG A 129 10.79 4.25 28.67
C ARG A 129 10.92 2.79 29.05
N MET A 130 11.83 2.06 28.40
CA MET A 130 11.92 0.60 28.50
C MET A 130 13.36 0.15 28.63
N ASN A 131 13.56 -0.93 29.38
CA ASN A 131 14.88 -1.56 29.52
C ASN A 131 15.21 -2.42 28.28
N ASP A 132 16.49 -2.67 28.05
CA ASP A 132 16.97 -3.50 26.93
C ASP A 132 16.30 -4.89 26.88
N ASP A 133 16.08 -5.50 28.05
CA ASP A 133 15.39 -6.80 28.15
C ASP A 133 13.93 -6.72 27.67
N GLN A 134 13.22 -5.63 28.00
CA GLN A 134 11.83 -5.43 27.59
C GLN A 134 11.73 -5.14 26.08
N ILE A 135 12.71 -4.40 25.56
CA ILE A 135 12.83 -4.12 24.12
C ILE A 135 13.07 -5.43 23.36
N ALA A 136 13.97 -6.28 23.86
CA ALA A 136 14.23 -7.61 23.29
C ALA A 136 12.99 -8.52 23.37
N GLU A 137 12.24 -8.47 24.46
CA GLU A 137 10.98 -9.22 24.60
C GLU A 137 9.92 -8.79 23.58
N ILE A 138 9.72 -7.47 23.38
CA ILE A 138 8.78 -6.96 22.37
C ILE A 138 9.21 -7.41 20.98
N LEU A 139 10.50 -7.30 20.66
CA LEU A 139 11.02 -7.73 19.37
C LEU A 139 10.80 -9.23 19.15
N GLN A 140 10.97 -10.03 20.21
CA GLN A 140 10.66 -11.45 20.18
C GLN A 140 9.16 -11.72 19.96
N CYS A 141 8.26 -10.95 20.58
CA CYS A 141 6.82 -11.05 20.33
C CYS A 141 6.48 -10.79 18.86
N VAL A 142 7.07 -9.74 18.28
CA VAL A 142 6.85 -9.35 16.89
C VAL A 142 7.32 -10.46 15.95
N THR A 143 8.59 -10.88 16.07
CA THR A 143 9.18 -11.89 15.19
C THR A 143 8.54 -13.28 15.31
N THR A 144 8.03 -13.63 16.49
CA THR A 144 7.36 -14.92 16.72
C THR A 144 5.94 -14.95 16.13
N ASN A 145 5.19 -13.84 16.26
CA ASN A 145 3.77 -13.82 15.91
C ASN A 145 3.48 -13.23 14.52
N LEU A 146 4.32 -12.31 14.03
CA LEU A 146 4.15 -11.62 12.75
C LEU A 146 5.18 -12.14 11.74
N PRO A 147 4.84 -13.14 10.91
CA PRO A 147 5.79 -13.64 9.91
C PRO A 147 5.99 -12.62 8.81
N ILE A 148 7.24 -12.19 8.63
CA ILE A 148 7.71 -11.58 7.38
C ILE A 148 8.46 -12.68 6.65
N THR A 149 8.05 -12.98 5.43
CA THR A 149 8.81 -13.92 4.59
C THR A 149 10.14 -13.27 4.21
N ASP A 150 11.28 -13.92 4.44
CA ASP A 150 12.65 -13.43 4.09
C ASP A 150 12.81 -12.97 2.62
N ALA A 151 11.90 -13.41 1.74
CA ALA A 151 11.80 -12.93 0.35
C ALA A 151 11.51 -11.42 0.25
N ALA A 152 10.85 -10.83 1.25
CA ALA A 152 10.60 -9.39 1.35
C ALA A 152 11.87 -8.60 1.73
N VAL A 153 12.68 -9.17 2.62
CA VAL A 153 13.90 -8.56 3.16
C VAL A 153 15.01 -8.53 2.10
N THR A 154 15.15 -9.62 1.33
CA THR A 154 16.14 -9.72 0.24
C THR A 154 15.82 -8.85 -0.97
N MET A 155 14.54 -8.65 -1.30
CA MET A 155 14.12 -7.78 -2.42
C MET A 155 14.15 -6.29 -2.07
N ALA A 156 13.92 -5.91 -0.81
CA ALA A 156 14.04 -4.52 -0.36
C ALA A 156 15.52 -4.05 -0.32
N ASP A 157 16.45 -4.93 0.07
CA ASP A 157 17.89 -4.65 0.09
C ASP A 157 18.48 -4.53 -1.33
N SER A 158 17.98 -5.33 -2.27
CA SER A 158 18.44 -5.32 -3.67
C SER A 158 17.98 -4.08 -4.46
N ALA A 159 16.88 -3.43 -4.06
CA ALA A 159 16.37 -2.23 -4.72
C ALA A 159 17.15 -0.94 -4.41
N VAL A 160 18.04 -0.96 -3.41
CA VAL A 160 18.83 0.22 -2.99
C VAL A 160 20.19 0.29 -3.71
N THR A 161 20.58 -0.75 -4.46
CA THR A 161 21.90 -0.85 -5.11
C THR A 161 21.94 -0.53 -6.61
N GLU A 162 20.84 -0.15 -7.25
CA GLU A 162 20.79 0.10 -8.72
C GLU A 162 20.87 1.58 -9.15
N THR A 163 21.53 2.44 -8.37
CA THR A 163 21.90 3.78 -8.83
C THR A 163 23.32 4.14 -8.43
N ASP A 164 24.32 3.51 -9.08
CA ASP A 164 25.61 4.10 -9.45
C ASP A 164 26.58 3.02 -9.93
N ALA A 165 26.75 2.88 -11.25
CA ALA A 165 28.05 2.60 -11.89
C ALA A 165 27.91 2.45 -13.41
N ASP A 166 28.26 3.54 -14.10
CA ASP A 166 28.68 3.56 -15.50
C ASP A 166 30.07 2.91 -15.67
N THR A 167 30.30 2.40 -16.90
CA THR A 167 31.54 1.90 -17.53
C THR A 167 31.99 0.43 -17.33
N GLY A 168 32.04 -0.31 -18.45
CA GLY A 168 33.18 -1.21 -18.73
C GLY A 168 32.88 -2.65 -19.21
N ALA A 169 32.77 -2.81 -20.54
CA ALA A 169 33.12 -3.97 -21.38
C ALA A 169 33.47 -5.35 -20.75
N GLY A 170 32.83 -6.42 -21.25
CA GLY A 170 33.37 -7.79 -21.15
C GLY A 170 32.38 -8.88 -21.56
N ALA A 171 32.63 -9.52 -22.70
CA ALA A 171 31.81 -10.58 -23.29
C ALA A 171 31.84 -11.91 -22.52
N ALA A 172 30.71 -12.63 -22.47
CA ALA A 172 30.67 -14.09 -22.42
C ALA A 172 29.30 -14.63 -22.87
N SER A 173 29.38 -15.62 -23.76
CA SER A 173 28.33 -16.37 -24.45
C SER A 173 27.70 -17.51 -23.64
N HIS A 174 26.41 -17.80 -23.88
CA HIS A 174 25.70 -19.11 -23.85
C HIS A 174 24.22 -18.84 -23.49
N GLN A 175 23.18 -19.51 -23.98
CA GLN A 175 22.95 -20.49 -25.04
C GLN A 175 21.41 -20.50 -25.25
N MET A 176 20.95 -20.62 -26.49
CA MET A 176 19.55 -20.86 -26.82
C MET A 176 19.11 -22.23 -26.32
N GLU A 177 18.02 -22.30 -25.57
CA GLU A 177 17.18 -23.50 -25.46
C GLU A 177 15.78 -23.14 -25.97
N GLU A 178 15.41 -23.76 -27.09
CA GLU A 178 14.08 -23.77 -27.67
C GLU A 178 13.18 -24.68 -26.84
N GLU A 179 12.17 -24.12 -26.17
CA GLU A 179 10.99 -24.87 -25.74
C GLU A 179 9.78 -24.42 -26.55
N SER A 180 9.27 -25.35 -27.34
CA SER A 180 8.09 -25.23 -28.19
C SER A 180 6.82 -25.27 -27.34
N HIS A 181 6.19 -24.10 -27.15
CA HIS A 181 4.80 -24.03 -26.72
C HIS A 181 3.91 -23.68 -27.92
N ALA A 182 3.07 -24.64 -28.33
CA ALA A 182 2.06 -24.43 -29.35
C ALA A 182 1.08 -23.33 -28.92
N ILE A 183 0.99 -22.26 -29.71
CA ILE A 183 -0.01 -21.19 -29.58
C ILE A 183 -1.10 -21.48 -30.63
N ASP A 184 -2.35 -21.54 -30.17
CA ASP A 184 -3.55 -21.70 -31.00
C ASP A 184 -3.66 -20.62 -32.08
N GLU A 185 -3.94 -21.05 -33.31
CA GLU A 185 -4.03 -20.24 -34.55
C GLU A 185 -5.33 -19.40 -34.68
N ASP A 186 -5.73 -18.61 -33.68
CA ASP A 186 -6.98 -17.79 -33.81
C ASP A 186 -6.93 -16.34 -33.29
N MET A 187 -5.75 -15.72 -33.19
CA MET A 187 -5.65 -14.29 -32.80
C MET A 187 -4.62 -13.51 -33.63
N THR A 188 -4.60 -13.67 -34.95
CA THR A 188 -3.88 -12.75 -35.84
C THR A 188 -4.75 -11.54 -36.16
N MET A 189 -4.68 -10.50 -35.31
CA MET A 189 -5.18 -9.17 -35.65
C MET A 189 -4.40 -8.64 -36.86
N ASN A 190 -5.13 -8.11 -37.84
CA ASN A 190 -4.59 -7.64 -39.12
C ASN A 190 -3.81 -6.33 -38.91
N GLU A 191 -2.61 -6.25 -39.48
CA GLU A 191 -1.66 -5.13 -39.37
C GLU A 191 -2.28 -3.77 -39.81
N ALA A 192 -3.31 -3.82 -40.66
CA ALA A 192 -4.07 -2.65 -41.12
C ALA A 192 -5.01 -2.02 -40.07
N GLU A 193 -5.39 -2.74 -39.00
CA GLU A 193 -6.24 -2.18 -37.93
C GLU A 193 -5.43 -1.48 -36.83
N MET A 194 -4.12 -1.74 -36.75
CA MET A 194 -3.22 -1.11 -35.78
C MET A 194 -2.84 0.32 -36.21
N GLU A 195 -2.63 0.57 -37.51
CA GLU A 195 -2.32 1.93 -38.03
C GLU A 195 -3.50 2.91 -37.91
N ALA A 196 -4.76 2.43 -37.86
CA ALA A 196 -5.94 3.30 -37.75
C ALA A 196 -6.18 3.84 -36.32
N ALA A 197 -5.53 3.25 -35.30
CA ALA A 197 -5.72 3.63 -33.89
C ALA A 197 -4.72 4.67 -33.38
N GLU A 198 -3.63 4.94 -34.12
CA GLU A 198 -2.58 5.88 -33.71
C GLU A 198 -2.91 7.36 -34.00
N ASP A 199 -3.97 7.66 -34.76
CA ASP A 199 -4.27 9.02 -35.25
C ASP A 199 -5.49 9.69 -34.55
N ALA A 200 -5.86 9.22 -33.35
CA ALA A 200 -7.05 9.69 -32.62
C ALA A 200 -6.83 10.95 -31.76
N PHE A 201 -5.62 11.52 -31.71
CA PHE A 201 -5.32 12.72 -30.91
C PHE A 201 -4.45 13.72 -31.71
N PRO A 202 -5.05 14.61 -32.53
CA PRO A 202 -4.30 15.72 -33.10
C PRO A 202 -3.88 16.71 -31.99
N GLU A 203 -2.58 16.90 -31.81
CA GLU A 203 -1.93 17.77 -30.80
C GLU A 203 -2.04 19.30 -31.11
N GLU A 204 -3.02 19.76 -31.89
CA GLU A 204 -3.13 21.16 -32.30
C GLU A 204 -4.44 21.83 -31.85
N GLU A 205 -4.70 21.91 -30.54
CA GLU A 205 -5.57 22.98 -29.99
C GLU A 205 -5.41 23.13 -28.46
N PHE A 206 -4.19 23.41 -28.00
CA PHE A 206 -4.01 24.05 -26.69
C PHE A 206 -3.69 25.54 -26.94
N GLU A 207 -4.72 26.38 -26.96
CA GLU A 207 -4.54 27.82 -26.84
C GLU A 207 -3.97 28.11 -25.45
N HIS A 208 -2.68 28.47 -25.39
CA HIS A 208 -2.05 28.96 -24.17
C HIS A 208 -2.65 30.32 -23.80
N GLU A 209 -3.49 30.36 -22.77
CA GLU A 209 -3.80 31.61 -22.08
C GLU A 209 -2.49 32.18 -21.50
N GLU A 210 -2.08 33.35 -21.99
CA GLU A 210 -0.88 34.03 -21.49
C GLU A 210 -1.04 34.40 -19.99
N PRO A 211 0.03 34.29 -19.19
CA PRO A 211 -0.01 34.61 -17.78
C PRO A 211 -0.07 36.13 -17.60
N GLY A 212 -1.29 36.69 -17.51
CA GLY A 212 -1.47 38.12 -17.25
C GLY A 212 -2.88 38.69 -17.39
N ALA A 213 -3.87 37.92 -17.86
CA ALA A 213 -5.24 38.41 -18.06
C ALA A 213 -6.07 38.43 -16.76
N GLY A 214 -5.59 39.17 -15.75
CA GLY A 214 -6.26 39.29 -14.46
C GLY A 214 -5.88 40.53 -13.67
N MET A 215 -5.49 41.63 -14.33
CA MET A 215 -5.34 42.92 -13.68
C MET A 215 -6.62 43.74 -13.86
N ASP A 216 -7.41 43.76 -12.79
CA ASP A 216 -8.55 44.62 -12.56
C ASP A 216 -8.24 46.08 -12.94
N GLN A 217 -8.96 46.62 -13.93
CA GLN A 217 -9.15 48.07 -14.07
C GLN A 217 -10.46 48.43 -13.38
N ASP A 218 -10.36 48.80 -12.11
CA ASP A 218 -11.35 49.69 -11.48
C ASP A 218 -10.58 50.79 -10.73
N GLY A 219 -10.65 52.01 -11.25
CA GLY A 219 -9.94 53.17 -10.76
C GLY A 219 -10.37 54.40 -11.56
N GLY A 220 -11.31 55.16 -10.99
CA GLY A 220 -12.02 56.25 -11.65
C GLY A 220 -11.25 57.55 -11.86
N GLU A 221 -11.84 58.39 -12.71
CA GLU A 221 -11.64 59.84 -12.89
C GLU A 221 -13.06 60.41 -13.16
N ASP A 222 -13.67 61.22 -12.30
CA ASP A 222 -13.45 62.67 -12.10
C ASP A 222 -13.34 63.48 -13.41
N ASP A 223 -14.50 63.91 -13.93
CA ASP A 223 -14.83 65.31 -14.32
C ASP A 223 -16.31 65.46 -14.74
#